data_AF-E5Q9G7-F1
#
_entry.id   AF-E5Q9G7-F1
#
_cell.length_a   1.000
_cell.length_b   1.000
_cell.length_c   1.000
_cell.angle_alpha   90.00
_cell.angle_beta   90.00
_cell.angle_gamma   90.00
#
_symmetry.space_group_name_H-M   'P 1'
#
loop_
_entity.id
_entity.type
_entity.pdbx_description
1 polymer ?
#
loop_
_entity_poly.entity_id
_entity_poly.type
_entity_poly.pdbx_seq_one_letter_code
_entity_poly.pdbx_strand_id
1 'polypeptide(L)'
;LAVGAAHIKSFVDARDLKAPLGHGNARALMNLHNNEAGRKVIEYNMKVECKCHGVSGSCETKTCWRALPRFRLVGSILREKFDHATEVQPRRSGKRSQLVPMNAYFKYHSDTDLVFLDSSPDFCERDSQNETPGTYGRQCNRTSKNIDSCDSLC
;
A
#
# COMPACT_ATOMS: atom_id res chain seq x y z
N LEU A 1 -7.87 -18.24 4.71
CA LEU A 1 -7.41 -17.04 3.96
C LEU A 1 -8.55 -16.07 3.69
N ALA A 2 -9.68 -16.50 3.09
CA ALA A 2 -10.90 -15.66 3.02
C ALA A 2 -11.32 -15.09 4.39
N VAL A 3 -11.23 -15.91 5.45
CA VAL A 3 -11.47 -15.48 6.84
C VAL A 3 -10.50 -14.38 7.30
N GLY A 4 -9.21 -14.49 6.93
CA GLY A 4 -8.19 -13.52 7.32
C GLY A 4 -8.36 -12.18 6.60
N ALA A 5 -8.61 -12.21 5.28
CA ALA A 5 -8.90 -11.00 4.51
C ALA A 5 -10.18 -10.30 4.99
N ALA A 6 -11.24 -11.07 5.28
CA ALA A 6 -12.49 -10.53 5.81
C ALA A 6 -12.31 -9.90 7.20
N HIS A 7 -11.52 -10.51 8.08
CA HIS A 7 -11.21 -9.96 9.40
C HIS A 7 -10.38 -8.69 9.33
N ILE A 8 -9.34 -8.66 8.47
CA ILE A 8 -8.52 -7.45 8.26
C ILE A 8 -9.39 -6.33 7.69
N LYS A 9 -10.31 -6.64 6.77
CA LYS A 9 -11.24 -5.66 6.23
C LYS A 9 -12.14 -5.07 7.31
N SER A 10 -12.80 -5.91 8.11
CA SER A 10 -13.72 -5.44 9.14
C SER A 10 -13.03 -4.67 10.27
N PHE A 11 -11.75 -4.95 10.53
CA PHE A 11 -10.97 -4.24 11.54
C PHE A 11 -10.36 -2.94 11.02
N VAL A 12 -9.56 -2.99 9.96
CA VAL A 12 -8.81 -1.83 9.44
C VAL A 12 -9.75 -0.78 8.85
N ASP A 13 -10.80 -1.19 8.12
CA ASP A 13 -11.74 -0.25 7.50
C ASP A 13 -12.79 0.30 8.49
N ALA A 14 -12.87 -0.23 9.72
CA ALA A 14 -13.96 0.07 10.66
C ALA A 14 -14.13 1.58 10.94
N ARG A 15 -13.01 2.30 11.08
CA ARG A 15 -13.01 3.75 11.35
C ARG A 15 -13.50 4.52 10.13
N ASP A 16 -12.95 4.22 8.96
CA ASP A 16 -13.26 4.93 7.72
C ASP A 16 -14.68 4.61 7.20
N LEU A 17 -15.20 3.41 7.44
CA LEU A 17 -16.59 3.02 7.12
C LEU A 17 -17.64 3.74 7.98
N LYS A 18 -17.28 4.10 9.22
CA LYS A 18 -18.14 4.89 10.11
C LYS A 18 -18.04 6.39 9.85
N ALA A 19 -17.12 6.83 8.99
CA ALA A 19 -17.06 8.22 8.60
C ALA A 19 -18.39 8.62 7.92
N PRO A 20 -18.93 9.82 8.20
CA PRO A 20 -20.19 10.24 7.62
C PRO A 20 -20.14 10.14 6.09
N LEU A 21 -21.10 9.40 5.51
CA LEU A 21 -21.28 9.17 4.07
C LEU A 21 -21.67 10.44 3.27
N GLY A 22 -21.61 11.61 3.91
CA GLY A 22 -21.87 12.92 3.34
C GLY A 22 -20.59 13.67 2.97
N HIS A 23 -20.77 14.89 2.48
CA HIS A 23 -19.71 15.82 2.06
C HIS A 23 -18.44 15.75 2.92
N GLY A 24 -17.32 15.35 2.29
CA GLY A 24 -16.02 15.87 2.71
C GLY A 24 -15.00 14.91 3.29
N ASN A 25 -15.25 13.59 3.43
CA ASN A 25 -14.17 12.71 3.92
C ASN A 25 -13.40 12.03 2.78
N ALA A 26 -12.76 12.84 1.93
CA ALA A 26 -11.85 12.37 0.89
C ALA A 26 -10.75 11.45 1.47
N ARG A 27 -10.31 11.74 2.70
CA ARG A 27 -9.32 10.94 3.43
C ARG A 27 -9.82 9.53 3.74
N ALA A 28 -11.07 9.38 4.19
CA ALA A 28 -11.66 8.05 4.39
C ALA A 28 -11.74 7.26 3.08
N LEU A 29 -12.12 7.90 1.97
CA LEU A 29 -12.13 7.24 0.66
C LEU A 29 -10.73 6.79 0.22
N MET A 30 -9.72 7.64 0.43
CA MET A 30 -8.31 7.34 0.14
C MET A 30 -7.82 6.16 0.99
N ASN A 31 -8.11 6.18 2.30
CA ASN A 31 -7.73 5.11 3.21
C ASN A 31 -8.36 3.77 2.79
N LEU A 32 -9.66 3.74 2.53
CA LEU A 32 -10.36 2.53 2.09
C LEU A 32 -9.78 1.97 0.78
N HIS A 33 -9.44 2.85 -0.17
CA HIS A 33 -8.80 2.48 -1.42
C HIS A 33 -7.41 1.86 -1.19
N ASN A 34 -6.53 2.57 -0.49
CA ASN A 34 -5.16 2.11 -0.22
C ASN A 34 -5.13 0.82 0.61
N ASN A 35 -6.05 0.66 1.57
CA ASN A 35 -6.20 -0.57 2.35
C ASN A 35 -6.60 -1.75 1.46
N GLU A 36 -7.54 -1.53 0.52
CA GLU A 36 -7.97 -2.55 -0.44
C GLU A 36 -6.85 -2.92 -1.42
N ALA A 37 -6.10 -1.93 -1.92
CA ALA A 37 -4.92 -2.16 -2.74
C ALA A 37 -3.91 -3.08 -2.04
N GLY A 38 -3.64 -2.84 -0.75
CA GLY A 38 -2.79 -3.71 0.07
C GLY A 38 -3.30 -5.14 0.18
N ARG A 39 -4.61 -5.34 0.39
CA ARG A 39 -5.22 -6.70 0.42
C ARG A 39 -5.10 -7.40 -0.92
N LYS A 40 -5.35 -6.69 -2.02
CA LYS A 40 -5.26 -7.24 -3.38
C LYS A 40 -3.85 -7.62 -3.77
N VAL A 41 -2.84 -6.83 -3.38
CA VAL A 41 -1.43 -7.21 -3.58
C VAL A 41 -1.13 -8.55 -2.92
N ILE A 42 -1.63 -8.79 -1.70
CA ILE A 42 -1.46 -10.09 -1.04
C ILE A 42 -2.17 -11.20 -1.83
N GLU A 43 -3.45 -10.99 -2.17
CA GLU A 43 -4.29 -11.98 -2.85
C GLU A 43 -3.73 -12.40 -4.22
N TYR A 44 -3.31 -11.42 -5.04
CA TYR A 44 -2.77 -11.68 -6.37
C TYR A 44 -1.41 -12.35 -6.37
N ASN A 45 -0.64 -12.20 -5.29
CA ASN A 45 0.68 -12.80 -5.15
C ASN A 45 0.68 -14.11 -4.33
N MET A 46 -0.49 -14.66 -4.02
CA MET A 46 -0.60 -15.99 -3.41
C MET A 46 -0.16 -17.06 -4.39
N LYS A 47 0.63 -18.01 -3.91
CA LYS A 47 1.13 -19.13 -4.71
C LYS A 47 0.61 -20.46 -4.21
N VAL A 48 0.52 -21.43 -5.10
CA VAL A 48 0.27 -22.82 -4.72
C VAL A 48 1.60 -23.41 -4.26
N GLU A 49 1.66 -23.85 -3.00
CA GLU A 49 2.77 -24.65 -2.49
C GLU A 49 2.30 -26.10 -2.38
N CYS A 50 3.20 -27.04 -2.66
CA CYS A 50 2.91 -28.46 -2.61
C CYS A 50 3.97 -29.19 -1.78
N LYS A 51 3.53 -30.20 -1.02
CA LYS A 51 4.40 -31.18 -0.37
C LYS A 51 4.19 -32.54 -1.03
N CYS A 52 5.29 -33.19 -1.38
CA CYS A 52 5.29 -34.52 -1.97
C CYS A 52 5.37 -35.61 -0.89
N HIS A 53 4.66 -36.71 -1.12
CA HIS A 53 4.42 -37.77 -0.15
C HIS A 53 4.71 -39.18 -0.70
N GLY A 54 5.29 -39.30 -1.89
CA GLY A 54 5.60 -40.59 -2.48
C GLY A 54 6.87 -41.24 -1.91
N VAL A 55 7.08 -42.52 -2.24
CA VAL A 55 8.19 -43.34 -1.74
C VAL A 55 9.52 -42.67 -2.13
N SER A 56 10.46 -42.62 -1.20
CA SER A 56 11.76 -41.95 -1.39
C SER A 56 11.67 -40.47 -1.77
N GLY A 57 10.56 -39.79 -1.44
CA GLY A 57 10.35 -38.37 -1.76
C GLY A 57 9.83 -38.10 -3.17
N SER A 58 9.34 -39.12 -3.87
CA SER A 58 8.67 -38.93 -5.16
C SER A 58 7.39 -38.08 -5.03
N CYS A 59 6.99 -37.44 -6.12
CA CYS A 59 5.82 -36.56 -6.18
C CYS A 59 4.61 -37.21 -6.87
N GLU A 60 4.56 -38.55 -6.99
CA GLU A 60 3.39 -39.26 -7.54
C GLU A 60 2.12 -38.92 -6.74
N THR A 61 2.25 -38.81 -5.41
CA THR A 61 1.24 -38.24 -4.53
C THR A 61 1.76 -36.95 -3.91
N LYS A 62 0.96 -35.89 -3.98
CA LYS A 62 1.28 -34.59 -3.37
C LYS A 62 0.02 -33.91 -2.86
N THR A 63 0.20 -33.13 -1.80
CA THR A 63 -0.84 -32.25 -1.26
C THR A 63 -0.43 -30.82 -1.50
N CYS A 64 -1.33 -30.01 -2.05
CA CYS A 64 -1.08 -28.61 -2.36
C CYS A 64 -2.05 -27.70 -1.61
N TRP A 65 -1.60 -26.50 -1.27
CA TRP A 65 -2.42 -25.46 -0.64
C TRP A 65 -2.03 -24.07 -1.19
N ARG A 66 -2.96 -23.11 -1.12
CA ARG A 66 -2.62 -21.71 -1.39
C ARG A 66 -1.89 -21.14 -0.17
N ALA A 67 -0.67 -20.69 -0.38
CA ALA A 67 0.18 -20.09 0.63
C ALA A 67 0.31 -18.58 0.40
N LEU A 68 0.54 -17.84 1.49
CA LEU A 68 0.84 -16.42 1.43
C LEU A 68 2.21 -16.17 0.78
N PRO A 69 2.39 -15.06 0.05
CA PRO A 69 3.71 -14.64 -0.38
C PRO A 69 4.61 -14.31 0.81
N ARG A 70 5.92 -14.33 0.59
CA ARG A 70 6.87 -13.77 1.57
C ARG A 70 6.58 -12.28 1.72
N PHE A 71 6.49 -11.79 2.95
CA PHE A 71 6.12 -10.39 3.19
C PHE A 71 7.08 -9.38 2.56
N ARG A 72 8.37 -9.72 2.40
CA ARG A 72 9.34 -8.88 1.66
C ARG A 72 8.93 -8.61 0.21
N LEU A 73 8.34 -9.60 -0.47
CA LEU A 73 7.82 -9.43 -1.84
C LEU A 73 6.62 -8.47 -1.85
N VAL A 74 5.71 -8.62 -0.89
CA VAL A 74 4.57 -7.69 -0.73
C VAL A 74 5.08 -6.26 -0.50
N GLY A 75 6.08 -6.11 0.38
CA GLY A 75 6.72 -4.83 0.66
C GLY A 75 7.38 -4.20 -0.57
N SER A 76 8.09 -4.97 -1.39
CA SER A 76 8.70 -4.45 -2.62
C SER A 76 7.66 -4.01 -3.64
N ILE A 77 6.58 -4.76 -3.82
CA ILE A 77 5.48 -4.40 -4.74
C ILE A 77 4.77 -3.13 -4.25
N LEU A 78 4.48 -3.03 -2.95
CA LEU A 78 3.86 -1.84 -2.38
C LEU A 78 4.80 -0.63 -2.43
N ARG A 79 6.12 -0.83 -2.34
CA ARG A 79 7.10 0.24 -2.52
C ARG A 79 7.08 0.80 -3.95
N GLU A 80 7.07 -0.08 -4.96
CA GLU A 80 6.95 0.36 -6.36
C GLU A 80 5.64 1.12 -6.61
N LYS A 81 4.55 0.69 -5.97
CA LYS A 81 3.25 1.39 -6.03
C LYS A 81 3.25 2.72 -5.29
N PHE A 82 4.05 2.84 -4.24
CA PHE A 82 4.25 4.09 -3.52
C PHE A 82 5.03 5.09 -4.38
N ASP A 83 6.10 4.64 -5.03
CA ASP A 83 6.94 5.50 -5.90
C ASP A 83 6.15 6.02 -7.13
N HIS A 84 5.06 5.33 -7.52
CA HIS A 84 4.16 5.72 -8.61
C HIS A 84 2.74 6.11 -8.16
N ALA A 85 2.56 6.47 -6.88
CA ALA A 85 1.25 6.82 -6.36
C ALA A 85 0.65 8.05 -7.07
N THR A 86 -0.66 8.08 -7.25
CA THR A 86 -1.35 9.15 -7.98
C THR A 86 -1.95 10.18 -7.02
N GLU A 87 -1.67 11.46 -7.26
CA GLU A 87 -2.36 12.56 -6.58
C GLU A 87 -3.81 12.67 -7.06
N VAL A 88 -4.75 12.68 -6.13
CA VAL A 88 -6.18 12.67 -6.42
C VAL A 88 -6.91 13.77 -5.68
N GLN A 89 -8.06 14.18 -6.22
CA GLN A 89 -8.99 15.11 -5.60
C GLN A 89 -10.40 14.52 -5.55
N PRO A 90 -11.22 14.86 -4.54
CA PRO A 90 -12.60 14.43 -4.48
C PRO A 90 -13.44 15.18 -5.51
N ARG A 91 -14.09 14.45 -6.41
CA ARG A 91 -15.09 14.97 -7.35
C ARG A 91 -16.47 14.45 -6.99
N ARG A 92 -17.46 15.35 -6.95
CA ARG A 92 -18.87 14.99 -6.77
C ARG A 92 -19.36 14.22 -8.00
N SER A 93 -19.96 13.05 -7.76
CA SER A 93 -20.71 12.27 -8.73
C SER A 93 -22.08 11.94 -8.13
N GLY A 94 -23.05 12.80 -8.39
CA GLY A 94 -24.37 12.75 -7.75
C GLY A 94 -24.29 12.87 -6.23
N LYS A 95 -24.83 11.88 -5.49
CA LYS A 95 -24.78 11.81 -4.02
C LYS A 95 -23.45 11.28 -3.46
N ARG A 96 -22.55 10.78 -4.31
CA ARG A 96 -21.27 10.17 -3.90
C ARG A 96 -20.10 11.07 -4.25
N SER A 97 -19.02 10.94 -3.50
CA SER A 97 -17.72 11.52 -3.87
C SER A 97 -16.85 10.42 -4.44
N GLN A 98 -16.12 10.70 -5.52
CA GLN A 98 -15.15 9.81 -6.14
C GLN A 98 -13.79 10.49 -6.17
N LEU A 99 -12.73 9.72 -5.95
CA LEU A 99 -11.36 10.21 -6.15
C LEU A 99 -11.03 10.19 -7.64
N VAL A 100 -10.63 11.33 -8.17
CA VAL A 100 -10.18 11.46 -9.57
C VAL A 100 -8.76 12.03 -9.57
N PRO A 101 -7.92 11.70 -10.57
CA PRO A 101 -6.59 12.31 -10.68
C PRO A 101 -6.67 13.84 -10.62
N MET A 102 -5.77 14.47 -9.86
CA MET A 102 -5.70 15.93 -9.77
C MET A 102 -5.32 16.55 -11.11
N ASN A 103 -4.39 15.91 -11.83
CA ASN A 103 -4.02 16.27 -13.19
C ASN A 103 -4.70 15.32 -14.19
N ALA A 104 -5.53 15.89 -15.07
CA ALA A 104 -6.35 15.17 -16.05
C ALA A 104 -5.56 14.48 -17.17
N TYR A 105 -4.27 14.80 -17.35
CA TYR A 105 -3.40 14.10 -18.29
C TYR A 105 -2.93 12.73 -17.76
N PHE A 106 -3.08 12.47 -16.46
CA PHE A 106 -2.78 11.16 -15.89
C PHE A 106 -3.93 10.18 -16.05
N LYS A 107 -3.57 8.90 -16.17
CA LYS A 107 -4.54 7.80 -16.18
C LYS A 107 -5.21 7.67 -14.81
N TYR A 108 -6.42 7.14 -14.82
CA TYR A 108 -7.08 6.73 -13.58
C TYR A 108 -6.28 5.63 -12.89
N HIS A 109 -6.26 5.68 -11.56
CA HIS A 109 -5.65 4.64 -10.73
C HIS A 109 -6.41 3.32 -10.87
N SER A 110 -5.69 2.20 -10.86
CA SER A 110 -6.28 0.88 -10.70
C SER A 110 -6.64 0.61 -9.24
N ASP A 111 -7.30 -0.52 -9.00
CA ASP A 111 -7.66 -1.00 -7.67
C ASP A 111 -6.47 -1.53 -6.85
N THR A 112 -5.29 -1.62 -7.46
CA THR A 112 -4.04 -1.96 -6.77
C THR A 112 -3.11 -0.77 -6.64
N ASP A 113 -3.38 0.36 -7.28
CA ASP A 113 -2.50 1.53 -7.20
C ASP A 113 -2.76 2.31 -5.91
N LEU A 114 -1.73 2.96 -5.39
CA LEU A 114 -1.86 3.83 -4.24
C LEU A 114 -2.22 5.25 -4.68
N VAL A 115 -3.02 5.92 -3.88
CA VAL A 115 -3.44 7.31 -4.13
C VAL A 115 -3.19 8.18 -2.90
N PHE A 116 -2.95 9.46 -3.12
CA PHE A 116 -2.76 10.45 -2.05
C PHE A 116 -3.50 11.76 -2.36
N LEU A 117 -3.87 12.49 -1.32
CA LEU A 117 -4.61 13.75 -1.42
C LEU A 117 -3.72 14.98 -1.30
N ASP A 118 -2.71 14.88 -0.42
CA ASP A 118 -1.89 16.00 0.00
C ASP A 118 -0.42 15.66 -0.29
N SER A 119 0.33 16.64 -0.80
CA SER A 119 1.79 16.52 -0.96
C SER A 119 2.46 16.24 0.38
N SER A 120 3.51 15.43 0.36
CA SER A 120 4.28 15.13 1.59
C SER A 120 5.04 16.38 2.07
N PRO A 121 5.20 16.56 3.39
CA PRO A 121 6.02 17.63 3.94
C PRO A 121 7.50 17.41 3.63
N ASP A 122 8.33 18.42 3.93
CA ASP A 122 9.76 18.22 3.99
C ASP A 122 10.14 17.42 5.25
N PHE A 123 11.00 16.41 5.07
CA PHE A 123 11.47 15.52 6.12
C PHE A 123 12.93 15.78 6.51
N CYS A 124 13.61 16.76 5.89
CA CYS A 124 15.01 17.07 6.16
C CYS A 124 15.17 17.66 7.57
N GLU A 125 14.42 18.73 7.84
CA GLU A 125 14.44 19.41 9.13
C GLU A 125 13.40 18.84 10.09
N ARG A 126 13.64 19.05 11.39
CA ARG A 126 12.68 18.66 12.43
C ARG A 126 11.50 19.63 12.43
N ASP A 127 10.29 19.11 12.23
CA ASP A 127 9.05 19.88 12.31
C ASP A 127 8.08 19.24 13.32
N SER A 128 7.91 19.89 14.46
CA SER A 128 6.99 19.42 15.52
C SER A 128 5.51 19.54 15.14
N GLN A 129 5.13 20.37 14.16
CA GLN A 129 3.74 20.50 13.70
C GLN A 129 3.35 19.34 12.81
N ASN A 130 4.26 18.90 11.93
CA ASN A 130 4.07 17.77 11.03
C ASN A 130 4.60 16.44 11.60
N GLU A 131 5.03 16.44 12.86
CA GLU A 131 5.62 15.29 13.56
C GLU A 131 6.82 14.66 12.82
N THR A 132 7.58 15.46 12.07
CA THR A 132 8.77 15.00 11.37
C THR A 132 10.00 15.13 12.29
N PRO A 133 10.79 14.06 12.49
CA PRO A 133 11.96 14.10 13.38
C PRO A 133 13.19 14.79 12.76
N GLY A 134 13.18 15.02 11.44
CA GLY A 134 14.36 15.42 10.66
C GLY A 134 15.29 14.25 10.32
N THR A 135 16.34 14.51 9.54
CA THR A 135 17.34 13.50 9.15
C THR A 135 18.61 13.51 10.00
N TYR A 136 18.75 14.46 10.93
CA TYR A 136 19.94 14.59 11.76
C TYR A 136 20.25 13.31 12.56
N GLY A 137 21.51 12.87 12.52
CA GLY A 137 21.99 11.67 13.21
C GLY A 137 21.61 10.34 12.55
N ARG A 138 20.95 10.34 11.38
CA ARG A 138 20.69 9.12 10.62
C ARG A 138 21.97 8.61 9.96
N GLN A 139 22.12 7.28 9.95
CA GLN A 139 23.18 6.64 9.17
C GLN A 139 22.89 6.79 7.67
N CYS A 140 23.92 7.16 6.92
CA CYS A 140 23.87 7.30 5.46
C CYS A 140 24.99 6.49 4.79
N ASN A 141 24.83 6.24 3.50
CA ASN A 141 25.77 5.47 2.69
C ASN A 141 26.52 6.35 1.69
N ARG A 142 27.81 6.62 1.93
CA ARG A 142 28.65 7.47 1.07
C ARG A 142 28.85 6.95 -0.36
N THR A 143 28.61 5.66 -0.58
CA THR A 143 28.80 5.02 -1.90
C THR A 143 27.50 4.91 -2.70
N SER A 144 26.35 5.10 -2.06
CA SER A 144 25.06 5.01 -2.72
C SER A 144 24.77 6.26 -3.54
N LYS A 145 24.01 6.08 -4.62
CA LYS A 145 23.41 7.16 -5.42
C LYS A 145 21.90 7.26 -5.24
N ASN A 146 21.32 6.44 -4.37
CA ASN A 146 19.88 6.43 -4.08
C ASN A 146 19.58 7.30 -2.85
N ILE A 147 18.34 7.25 -2.35
CA ILE A 147 17.85 8.04 -1.19
C ILE A 147 18.61 7.73 0.11
N ASP A 148 19.32 6.61 0.20
CA ASP A 148 20.20 6.29 1.34
C ASP A 148 21.58 6.97 1.26
N SER A 149 21.85 7.75 0.20
CA SER A 149 23.12 8.48 0.05
C SER A 149 23.27 9.58 1.10
N CYS A 150 24.52 9.85 1.49
CA CYS A 150 24.80 10.97 2.40
C CYS A 150 24.47 12.33 1.77
N ASP A 151 24.56 12.46 0.44
CA ASP A 151 24.20 13.69 -0.27
C ASP A 151 22.69 13.97 -0.27
N SER A 152 21.86 12.94 -0.10
CA SER A 152 20.40 13.07 -0.03
C SER A 152 19.87 13.18 1.40
N LEU A 153 20.61 12.65 2.39
CA LEU A 153 20.16 12.55 3.78
C LEU A 153 20.71 13.65 4.70
N CYS A 154 21.82 14.31 4.34
CA CYS A 154 22.57 15.23 5.20
C CYS A 154 22.83 16.56 4.51
#